data_AF-A0A353PGB5-F1
#
_entry.id   AF-A0A353PGB5-F1
#
_cell.length_a   1.000
_cell.length_b   1.000
_cell.length_c   1.000
_cell.angle_alpha   90.00
_cell.angle_beta   90.00
_cell.angle_gamma   90.00
#
_symmetry.space_group_name_H-M   'P 1'
#
loop_
_entity.id
_entity.type
_entity.pdbx_description
1 polymer ?
#
loop_
_entity_poly.entity_id
_entity_poly.type
_entity_poly.pdbx_seq_one_letter_code
_entity_poly.pdbx_strand_id
1 'polypeptide(L)'
;YPYLAYEVLHQMAQSGEIPPAIQPDLVQNYRKGINKGLYKIISKMGISTIASYRGAQLFEIVGLHDEVVSRCFTGTVSRIQGTRFAHLEAAIRQLAWRAWNPRKLMDHGGLLKYVHGGEYHAFNPDVIRALQQAVNTGDYAQYKAYAALVDERPTTALRDLLAPREDLKPIQIEQVP
;
A
#
# COMPACT_ATOMS: atom_id res chain seq x y z
N TYR A 1 13.65 -9.94 -16.68
CA TYR A 1 13.79 -8.88 -17.70
C TYR A 1 12.50 -8.07 -17.71
N PRO A 2 12.49 -6.82 -17.21
CA PRO A 2 11.27 -6.03 -17.05
C PRO A 2 10.90 -5.33 -18.37
N TYR A 3 10.48 -6.12 -19.37
CA TYR A 3 10.27 -5.64 -20.75
C TYR A 3 9.30 -4.45 -20.84
N LEU A 4 8.16 -4.52 -20.14
CA LEU A 4 7.15 -3.47 -20.20
C LEU A 4 7.64 -2.16 -19.56
N ALA A 5 8.46 -2.24 -18.52
CA ALA A 5 9.07 -1.05 -17.93
C ALA A 5 10.03 -0.38 -18.92
N TYR A 6 10.80 -1.15 -19.70
CA TYR A 6 11.67 -0.59 -20.73
C TYR A 6 10.89 0.08 -21.84
N GLU A 7 9.79 -0.53 -22.28
CA GLU A 7 8.90 0.06 -23.28
C GLU A 7 8.32 1.39 -22.80
N VAL A 8 7.82 1.43 -21.55
CA VAL A 8 7.32 2.68 -20.93
C VAL A 8 8.41 3.75 -20.87
N LEU A 9 9.64 3.40 -20.47
CA LEU A 9 10.76 4.34 -20.45
C LEU A 9 11.07 4.90 -21.84
N HIS A 10 11.02 4.07 -22.88
CA HIS A 10 11.22 4.53 -24.26
C HIS A 10 10.09 5.45 -24.73
N GLN A 11 8.84 5.14 -24.40
CA GLN A 11 7.70 6.00 -24.72
C GLN A 11 7.81 7.36 -24.01
N MET A 12 8.19 7.38 -22.73
CA MET A 12 8.44 8.62 -21.98
C MET A 12 9.60 9.44 -22.55
N ALA A 13 10.62 8.79 -23.12
CA ALA A 13 11.70 9.48 -23.82
C ALA A 13 11.22 10.10 -25.14
N GLN A 14 10.38 9.38 -25.89
CA GLN A 14 9.79 9.86 -27.15
C GLN A 14 8.78 11.01 -26.94
N SER A 15 8.01 10.97 -25.85
CA SER A 15 7.06 12.03 -25.48
C SER A 15 7.74 13.29 -24.93
N GLY A 16 9.04 13.24 -24.65
CA GLY A 16 9.83 14.35 -24.10
C GLY A 16 9.70 14.52 -22.59
N GLU A 17 9.04 13.60 -21.88
CA GLU A 17 8.97 13.59 -20.42
C GLU A 17 10.33 13.35 -19.77
N ILE A 18 11.24 12.66 -20.47
CA ILE A 18 12.61 12.40 -20.04
C ILE A 18 13.58 13.32 -20.79
N PRO A 19 14.40 14.13 -20.08
CA PRO A 19 15.36 15.03 -20.70
C PRO A 19 16.34 14.31 -21.65
N PRO A 20 16.67 14.88 -22.83
CA PRO A 20 17.59 14.27 -23.80
C PRO A 20 18.94 13.86 -23.22
N ALA A 21 19.44 14.60 -22.22
CA ALA A 21 20.71 14.31 -21.55
C ALA A 21 20.74 12.95 -20.82
N ILE A 22 19.58 12.39 -20.45
CA ILE A 22 19.47 11.12 -19.68
C ILE A 22 19.19 9.93 -20.61
N GLN A 23 18.63 10.18 -21.79
CA GLN A 23 18.13 9.14 -22.70
C GLN A 23 19.18 8.11 -23.15
N PRO A 24 20.45 8.47 -23.47
CA PRO A 24 21.45 7.50 -23.92
C PRO A 24 21.68 6.34 -22.94
N ASP A 25 21.59 6.62 -21.63
CA ASP A 25 21.85 5.67 -20.56
C ASP A 25 20.57 5.21 -19.85
N LEU A 26 19.39 5.49 -20.40
CA LEU A 26 18.11 5.36 -19.69
C LEU A 26 17.88 3.97 -19.08
N VAL A 27 18.03 2.92 -19.88
CA VAL A 27 17.85 1.52 -19.44
C VAL A 27 18.95 1.12 -18.44
N GLN A 28 20.18 1.60 -18.62
CA GLN A 28 21.29 1.31 -17.70
C GLN A 28 21.08 1.99 -16.35
N ASN A 29 20.61 3.23 -16.34
CA ASN A 29 20.28 3.98 -15.14
C ASN A 29 19.13 3.32 -14.37
N TYR A 30 18.08 2.87 -15.07
CA TYR A 30 17.00 2.10 -14.46
C TYR A 30 17.53 0.81 -13.80
N ARG A 31 18.32 0.01 -14.53
CA ARG A 31 18.93 -1.23 -14.00
C ARG A 31 19.82 -0.95 -12.80
N LYS A 32 20.63 0.11 -12.84
CA LYS A 32 21.48 0.55 -11.73
C LYS A 32 20.64 0.91 -10.50
N GLY A 33 19.51 1.59 -10.69
CA GLY A 33 18.54 1.90 -9.64
C GLY A 33 17.94 0.65 -8.99
N ILE A 34 17.47 -0.31 -9.82
CA ILE A 34 16.95 -1.59 -9.34
C ILE A 34 18.02 -2.38 -8.58
N ASN A 35 19.26 -2.45 -9.09
CA ASN A 35 20.35 -3.14 -8.41
C ASN A 35 20.67 -2.53 -7.04
N LYS A 36 20.73 -1.19 -6.95
CA LYS A 36 20.89 -0.51 -5.65
C LYS A 36 19.74 -0.80 -4.70
N GLY A 37 18.50 -0.84 -5.20
CA GLY A 37 17.32 -1.23 -4.43
C GLY A 37 17.43 -2.65 -3.89
N LEU A 38 17.82 -3.61 -4.73
CA LEU A 38 18.04 -5.00 -4.32
C LEU A 38 19.13 -5.10 -3.25
N TYR A 39 20.28 -4.44 -3.44
CA TYR A 39 21.34 -4.43 -2.43
C TYR A 39 20.85 -3.88 -1.09
N LYS A 40 20.06 -2.80 -1.11
CA LYS A 40 19.46 -2.23 0.10
C LYS A 40 18.49 -3.19 0.79
N ILE A 41 17.71 -3.97 0.04
CA ILE A 41 16.78 -4.96 0.62
C ILE A 41 17.56 -6.10 1.26
N ILE A 42 18.53 -6.66 0.54
CA ILE A 42 19.30 -7.83 0.99
C ILE A 42 20.18 -7.46 2.20
N SER A 43 20.75 -6.26 2.21
CA SER A 43 21.59 -5.79 3.33
C SER A 43 20.83 -5.55 4.63
N LYS A 44 19.49 -5.35 4.59
CA LYS A 44 18.68 -5.21 5.83
C LYS A 44 18.75 -6.45 6.73
N MET A 45 18.96 -7.62 6.13
CA MET A 45 19.09 -8.90 6.83
C MET A 45 20.56 -9.33 6.97
N GLY A 46 21.51 -8.46 6.65
CA GLY A 46 22.95 -8.76 6.72
C GLY A 46 23.45 -9.73 5.65
N ILE A 47 22.68 -9.99 4.59
CA ILE A 47 23.09 -10.91 3.52
C ILE A 47 23.96 -10.16 2.52
N SER A 48 25.05 -10.78 2.07
CA SER A 48 26.01 -10.15 1.15
C SER A 48 25.96 -10.71 -0.28
N THR A 49 25.29 -11.84 -0.51
CA THR A 49 25.21 -12.46 -1.85
C THR A 49 23.78 -12.71 -2.29
N ILE A 50 23.51 -12.46 -3.57
CA ILE A 50 22.20 -12.74 -4.17
C ILE A 50 21.91 -14.26 -4.22
N ALA A 51 22.96 -15.08 -4.31
CA ALA A 51 22.83 -16.53 -4.34
C ALA A 51 22.19 -17.07 -3.06
N SER A 52 22.60 -16.56 -1.90
CA SER A 52 22.00 -16.92 -0.60
C SER A 52 20.61 -16.33 -0.40
N TYR A 53 20.31 -15.16 -0.99
CA TYR A 53 18.99 -14.54 -0.89
C TYR A 53 17.94 -15.25 -1.75
N ARG A 54 18.34 -15.78 -2.91
CA ARG A 54 17.43 -16.42 -3.87
C ARG A 54 16.81 -17.67 -3.26
N GLY A 55 15.48 -17.67 -3.14
CA GLY A 55 14.72 -18.80 -2.60
C GLY A 55 14.64 -18.85 -1.07
N ALA A 56 15.32 -17.95 -0.36
CA ALA A 56 15.28 -17.90 1.10
C ALA A 56 13.93 -17.41 1.68
N GLN A 57 13.01 -16.93 0.83
CA GLN A 57 11.68 -16.47 1.21
C GLN A 57 11.69 -15.48 2.40
N LEU A 58 12.60 -14.51 2.37
CA LEU A 58 12.78 -13.51 3.43
C LEU A 58 11.72 -12.39 3.34
N PHE A 59 10.47 -12.79 3.51
CA PHE A 59 9.29 -11.93 3.58
C PHE A 59 8.22 -12.61 4.45
N GLU A 60 7.24 -11.83 4.92
CA GLU A 60 6.05 -12.32 5.62
C GLU A 60 4.82 -12.03 4.77
N ILE A 61 3.90 -12.99 4.71
CA ILE A 61 2.66 -12.87 3.95
C ILE A 61 1.53 -12.44 4.89
N VAL A 62 0.87 -11.34 4.56
CA VAL A 62 -0.32 -10.86 5.25
C VAL A 62 -1.48 -10.82 4.25
N GLY A 63 -2.58 -11.51 4.56
CA GLY A 63 -3.81 -11.44 3.77
C GLY A 63 -3.89 -12.37 2.57
N LEU A 64 -3.08 -13.44 2.50
CA LEU A 64 -3.29 -14.55 1.57
C LEU A 64 -3.75 -15.79 2.34
N HIS A 65 -4.69 -16.53 1.76
CA HIS A 65 -5.18 -17.78 2.33
C HIS A 65 -4.15 -18.91 2.20
N ASP A 66 -4.19 -19.87 3.13
CA ASP A 66 -3.25 -21.01 3.19
C ASP A 66 -3.19 -21.83 1.90
N GLU A 67 -4.29 -21.92 1.15
CA GLU A 67 -4.31 -22.59 -0.15
C GLU A 67 -3.31 -21.96 -1.15
N VAL A 68 -3.14 -20.64 -1.12
CA VAL A 68 -2.22 -19.91 -1.99
C VAL A 68 -0.81 -20.02 -1.45
N VAL A 69 -0.65 -19.83 -0.13
CA VAL A 69 0.65 -19.89 0.54
C VAL A 69 1.26 -21.29 0.40
N SER A 70 0.51 -22.35 0.72
CA SER A 70 0.98 -23.73 0.62
C SER A 70 1.41 -24.11 -0.81
N ARG A 71 0.70 -23.61 -1.83
CA ARG A 71 0.97 -23.94 -3.23
C ARG A 71 2.11 -23.14 -3.85
N CYS A 72 2.20 -21.85 -3.53
CA CYS A 72 3.09 -20.90 -4.23
C CYS A 72 4.28 -20.42 -3.38
N PHE A 73 4.15 -20.47 -2.05
CA PHE A 73 5.09 -19.90 -1.09
C PHE A 73 5.30 -20.84 0.11
N THR A 74 5.42 -22.15 -0.17
CA THR A 74 5.55 -23.18 0.85
C THR A 74 6.67 -22.83 1.84
N GLY A 75 6.36 -22.85 3.14
CA GLY A 75 7.32 -22.53 4.21
C GLY A 75 7.35 -21.05 4.62
N THR A 76 6.64 -20.16 3.92
CA THR A 76 6.56 -18.75 4.30
C THR A 76 5.53 -18.49 5.40
N VAL A 77 5.86 -17.64 6.37
CA VAL A 77 4.95 -17.26 7.46
C VAL A 77 3.74 -16.48 6.93
N SER A 78 2.55 -16.91 7.33
CA SER A 78 1.31 -16.13 7.17
C SER A 78 0.40 -16.32 8.37
N ARG A 79 0.25 -15.27 9.19
CA ARG A 79 -0.54 -15.31 10.44
C ARG A 79 -2.00 -14.92 10.25
N ILE A 80 -2.23 -14.07 9.25
CA ILE A 80 -3.54 -13.53 8.92
C ILE A 80 -3.84 -13.96 7.50
N GLN A 81 -4.77 -14.91 7.38
CA GLN A 81 -5.25 -15.40 6.10
C GLN A 81 -6.13 -14.36 5.40
N GLY A 82 -6.48 -14.61 4.14
CA GLY A 82 -7.43 -13.77 3.43
C GLY A 82 -7.71 -14.25 2.02
N THR A 83 -7.02 -13.64 1.06
CA THR A 83 -7.27 -13.76 -0.36
C THR A 83 -7.01 -15.19 -0.88
N ARG A 84 -8.01 -15.76 -1.56
CA ARG A 84 -7.98 -17.07 -2.21
C ARG A 84 -7.66 -16.95 -3.70
N PHE A 85 -7.41 -18.08 -4.39
CA PHE A 85 -7.18 -18.06 -5.84
C PHE A 85 -8.35 -17.44 -6.61
N ALA A 86 -9.59 -17.75 -6.22
CA ALA A 86 -10.79 -17.17 -6.84
C ALA A 86 -10.83 -15.63 -6.71
N HIS A 87 -10.39 -15.08 -5.58
CA HIS A 87 -10.33 -13.63 -5.37
C HIS A 87 -9.23 -12.98 -6.22
N LEU A 88 -8.05 -13.62 -6.32
CA LEU A 88 -6.96 -13.16 -7.19
C LEU A 88 -7.37 -13.17 -8.66
N GLU A 89 -8.04 -14.24 -9.11
CA GLU A 89 -8.55 -14.35 -10.46
C GLU A 89 -9.58 -13.24 -10.75
N ALA A 90 -10.56 -13.05 -9.86
CA ALA A 90 -11.58 -12.02 -10.01
C ALA A 90 -10.95 -10.62 -10.12
N ALA A 91 -9.96 -10.30 -9.27
CA ALA A 91 -9.24 -9.03 -9.30
C ALA A 91 -8.48 -8.82 -10.64
N ILE A 92 -7.78 -9.85 -11.13
CA ILE A 92 -7.08 -9.78 -12.42
C ILE A 92 -8.06 -9.62 -13.58
N ARG A 93 -9.20 -10.31 -13.56
CA ARG A 93 -10.25 -10.16 -14.58
C ARG A 93 -10.83 -8.76 -14.60
N GLN A 94 -11.11 -8.17 -13.44
CA GLN A 94 -11.58 -6.79 -13.35
C GLN A 94 -10.54 -5.79 -13.86
N LEU A 95 -9.26 -5.99 -13.51
CA LEU A 95 -8.17 -5.16 -14.02
C LEU A 95 -8.05 -5.25 -15.55
N ALA A 96 -8.10 -6.47 -16.10
CA ALA A 96 -8.07 -6.69 -17.54
C ALA A 96 -9.27 -6.03 -18.23
N TRP A 97 -10.49 -6.23 -17.74
CA TRP A 97 -11.67 -5.59 -18.31
C TRP A 97 -11.54 -4.06 -18.37
N ARG A 98 -10.97 -3.44 -17.33
CA ARG A 98 -10.71 -2.00 -17.30
C ARG A 98 -9.62 -1.59 -18.28
N ALA A 99 -8.50 -2.30 -18.33
CA ALA A 99 -7.35 -1.98 -19.17
C ALA A 99 -7.65 -2.09 -20.67
N TRP A 100 -8.54 -2.98 -21.08
CA TRP A 100 -8.98 -3.13 -22.47
C TRP A 100 -10.15 -2.20 -22.86
N ASN A 101 -10.67 -1.38 -21.93
CA ASN A 101 -11.72 -0.44 -22.25
C ASN A 101 -11.11 0.88 -22.76
N PRO A 102 -11.23 1.23 -24.05
CA PRO A 102 -10.60 2.42 -24.61
C PRO A 102 -11.18 3.74 -24.08
N ARG A 103 -12.35 3.68 -23.40
CA ARG A 103 -12.96 4.85 -22.76
C ARG A 103 -12.40 5.13 -21.36
N LYS A 104 -11.60 4.22 -20.81
CA LYS A 104 -10.99 4.37 -19.48
C LYS A 104 -9.54 4.79 -19.65
N LEU A 105 -9.22 5.99 -19.17
CA LEU A 105 -7.84 6.46 -19.07
C LEU A 105 -7.16 5.86 -17.84
N MET A 106 -5.82 5.96 -17.81
CA MET A 106 -5.05 5.62 -16.61
C MET A 106 -5.46 6.53 -15.46
N ASP A 107 -5.56 5.95 -14.27
CA ASP A 107 -5.81 6.70 -13.06
C ASP A 107 -4.58 7.54 -12.69
N HIS A 108 -4.80 8.72 -12.13
CA HIS A 108 -3.74 9.55 -11.55
C HIS A 108 -3.04 8.88 -10.36
N GLY A 109 -3.67 7.83 -9.83
CA GLY A 109 -3.17 7.05 -8.71
C GLY A 109 -3.58 7.68 -7.38
N GLY A 110 -2.70 7.56 -6.39
CA GLY A 110 -3.03 7.99 -5.04
C GLY A 110 -2.40 7.13 -3.96
N LEU A 111 -1.69 6.06 -4.33
CA LEU A 111 -1.08 5.17 -3.33
C LEU A 111 -0.01 5.86 -2.46
N LEU A 112 0.87 6.66 -3.07
CA LEU A 112 1.99 7.30 -2.37
C LEU A 112 1.65 8.66 -1.75
N LYS A 113 0.64 9.33 -2.29
CA LYS A 113 0.21 10.67 -1.86
C LYS A 113 -1.29 10.79 -2.07
N TYR A 114 -1.96 11.47 -1.15
CA TYR A 114 -3.38 11.78 -1.27
C TYR A 114 -3.71 12.44 -2.62
N VAL A 115 -4.70 11.87 -3.30
CA VAL A 115 -5.36 12.41 -4.49
C VAL A 115 -6.86 12.35 -4.21
N HIS A 116 -7.56 13.45 -4.49
CA HIS A 116 -9.01 13.50 -4.26
C HIS A 116 -9.73 12.47 -5.12
N GLY A 117 -10.58 11.65 -4.51
CA GLY A 117 -11.29 10.54 -5.17
C GLY A 117 -10.44 9.29 -5.45
N GLY A 118 -9.16 9.27 -5.05
CA GLY A 118 -8.28 8.10 -5.15
C GLY A 118 -8.32 7.21 -3.90
N GLU A 119 -7.22 6.51 -3.65
CA GLU A 119 -7.05 5.67 -2.45
C GLU A 119 -7.26 6.45 -1.15
N TYR A 120 -7.85 5.79 -0.16
CA TYR A 120 -8.07 6.40 1.15
C TYR A 120 -6.75 6.55 1.92
N HIS A 121 -6.50 7.73 2.47
CA HIS A 121 -5.38 8.01 3.38
C HIS A 121 -5.89 8.33 4.77
N ALA A 122 -5.31 7.66 5.77
CA ALA A 122 -5.58 7.96 7.18
C ALA A 122 -5.26 9.42 7.54
N PHE A 123 -4.28 10.02 6.84
CA PHE A 123 -3.91 11.43 6.98
C PHE A 123 -4.34 12.22 5.73
N ASN A 124 -5.65 12.38 5.57
CA ASN A 124 -6.23 13.18 4.50
C ASN A 124 -6.48 14.64 4.95
N PRO A 125 -6.74 15.58 4.02
CA PRO A 125 -6.94 16.99 4.36
C PRO A 125 -8.06 17.26 5.37
N ASP A 126 -9.13 16.47 5.37
CA ASP A 126 -10.28 16.66 6.26
C ASP A 126 -9.90 16.29 7.70
N VAL A 127 -9.26 15.13 7.88
CA VAL A 127 -8.75 14.65 9.17
C VAL A 127 -7.72 15.63 9.75
N ILE A 128 -6.77 16.10 8.93
CA ILE A 128 -5.73 17.03 9.38
C ILE A 128 -6.34 18.38 9.79
N ARG A 129 -7.27 18.91 9.00
CA ARG A 129 -7.94 20.18 9.30
C ARG A 129 -8.75 20.10 10.60
N ALA A 130 -9.53 19.03 10.78
CA ALA A 130 -10.30 18.82 11.98
C ALA A 130 -9.40 18.72 13.22
N LEU A 131 -8.27 18.01 13.12
CA LEU A 131 -7.30 17.92 14.21
C LEU A 131 -6.69 19.30 14.55
N GLN A 132 -6.26 20.05 13.54
CA GLN A 132 -5.70 21.39 13.73
C GLN A 132 -6.71 22.34 14.38
N GLN A 133 -7.98 22.29 13.96
CA GLN A 133 -9.04 23.08 14.55
C GLN A 133 -9.28 22.70 16.02
N ALA A 134 -9.33 21.40 16.34
CA ALA A 134 -9.51 20.93 17.70
C ALA A 134 -8.38 21.39 18.63
N VAL A 135 -7.12 21.27 18.19
CA VAL A 135 -5.96 21.65 19.00
C VAL A 135 -5.84 23.18 19.16
N ASN A 136 -6.13 23.95 18.11
CA ASN A 136 -6.01 25.42 18.17
C ASN A 136 -7.12 26.06 19.03
N THR A 137 -8.31 25.47 19.05
CA THR A 137 -9.44 26.00 19.81
C THR A 137 -9.50 25.48 21.24
N GLY A 138 -8.95 24.28 21.49
CA GLY A 138 -9.12 23.56 22.75
C GLY A 138 -10.55 23.03 22.97
N ASP A 139 -11.42 23.10 21.96
CA ASP A 139 -12.81 22.67 22.06
C ASP A 139 -12.94 21.16 21.88
N TYR A 140 -13.44 20.48 22.93
CA TYR A 140 -13.65 19.04 22.92
C TYR A 140 -14.70 18.60 21.88
N ALA A 141 -15.68 19.45 21.54
CA ALA A 141 -16.63 19.14 20.49
C ALA A 141 -15.93 19.03 19.12
N GLN A 142 -14.95 19.89 18.85
CA GLN A 142 -14.11 19.80 17.64
C GLN A 142 -13.25 18.55 17.64
N TYR A 143 -12.73 18.14 18.81
CA TYR A 143 -12.02 16.87 18.94
C TYR A 143 -12.92 15.68 18.63
N LYS A 144 -14.17 15.66 19.12
CA LYS A 144 -15.13 14.60 18.79
C LYS A 144 -15.43 14.52 17.31
N ALA A 145 -15.54 15.67 16.62
CA ALA A 145 -15.71 15.70 15.18
C ALA A 145 -14.50 15.09 14.44
N TYR A 146 -13.28 15.41 14.88
CA TYR A 146 -12.06 14.75 14.39
C TYR A 146 -12.08 13.23 14.67
N ALA A 147 -12.42 12.82 15.89
CA ALA A 147 -12.45 11.41 16.28
C ALA A 147 -13.43 10.61 15.43
N ALA A 148 -14.63 11.13 15.19
CA ALA A 148 -15.62 10.51 14.30
C ALA A 148 -15.06 10.29 12.88
N LEU A 149 -14.33 11.25 12.30
CA LEU A 149 -13.68 11.07 10.99
C LEU A 149 -12.64 9.95 10.97
N VAL A 150 -11.99 9.66 12.10
CA VAL A 150 -10.99 8.60 12.24
C VAL A 150 -11.63 7.26 12.58
N ASP A 151 -12.66 7.24 13.40
CA ASP A 151 -13.29 6.02 13.92
C ASP A 151 -14.32 5.44 12.94
N GLU A 152 -15.00 6.28 12.16
CA GLU A 152 -16.03 5.87 11.19
C GLU A 152 -15.48 5.67 9.77
N ARG A 153 -14.15 5.68 9.61
CA ARG A 153 -13.49 5.53 8.31
C ARG A 153 -13.64 4.11 7.76
N PRO A 154 -13.42 3.91 6.44
CA PRO A 154 -13.26 2.57 5.87
C PRO A 154 -12.11 1.81 6.55
N THR A 155 -12.25 0.48 6.69
CA THR A 155 -11.21 -0.37 7.28
C THR A 155 -9.87 -0.15 6.58
N THR A 156 -8.90 0.41 7.33
CA THR A 156 -7.58 0.81 6.82
C THR A 156 -6.45 0.11 7.57
N ALA A 157 -6.66 -0.23 8.85
CA ALA A 157 -5.74 -0.99 9.69
C ALA A 157 -6.44 -2.19 10.34
N LEU A 158 -5.67 -3.19 10.78
CA LEU A 158 -6.22 -4.40 11.43
C LEU A 158 -7.09 -4.09 12.66
N ARG A 159 -6.75 -3.04 13.42
CA ARG A 159 -7.54 -2.61 14.58
C ARG A 159 -8.94 -2.11 14.20
N ASP A 160 -9.13 -1.66 12.96
CA ASP A 160 -10.43 -1.19 12.47
C ASP A 160 -11.40 -2.38 12.27
N LEU A 161 -10.91 -3.63 12.34
CA LEU A 161 -11.72 -4.86 12.35
C LEU A 161 -12.09 -5.33 13.77
N LEU A 162 -11.61 -4.64 14.80
CA LEU A 162 -11.87 -4.98 16.19
C LEU A 162 -12.93 -4.04 16.76
N ALA A 163 -13.78 -4.57 17.63
CA ALA A 163 -14.76 -3.80 18.38
C ALA A 163 -14.59 -4.06 19.89
N PRO A 164 -14.85 -3.05 20.74
CA PRO A 164 -15.00 -3.27 22.17
C PRO A 164 -16.10 -4.30 22.43
N ARG A 165 -15.93 -5.08 23.51
CA ARG A 165 -16.97 -5.99 23.98
C ARG A 165 -18.12 -5.20 24.60
N GLU A 166 -19.34 -5.61 24.30
CA GLU A 166 -20.56 -4.95 24.79
C GLU A 166 -21.12 -5.60 26.07
N ASP A 167 -20.53 -6.70 26.56
CA ASP A 167 -21.02 -7.45 27.72
C ASP A 167 -20.48 -6.95 29.07
N LEU A 168 -19.86 -5.77 29.08
CA LEU A 168 -19.30 -5.13 30.27
C LEU A 168 -20.25 -4.05 30.80
N LYS A 169 -20.34 -3.92 32.13
CA LYS A 169 -21.10 -2.83 32.75
C LYS A 169 -20.29 -1.53 32.68
N PRO A 170 -20.83 -0.44 32.09
CA PRO A 170 -20.16 0.86 32.10
C PRO A 170 -19.93 1.37 33.52
N ILE A 171 -18.79 2.04 33.72
CA ILE A 171 -18.47 2.77 34.95
C ILE A 171 -18.61 4.28 34.71
N GLN A 172 -18.74 5.04 35.80
CA GLN A 172 -18.74 6.50 35.73
C GLN A 172 -17.36 7.02 35.34
N ILE A 173 -17.30 8.11 34.58
CA ILE A 173 -16.03 8.59 34.01
C ILE A 173 -15.06 9.07 35.10
N GLU A 174 -15.57 9.53 36.24
CA GLU A 174 -14.78 9.96 37.40
C GLU A 174 -14.04 8.78 38.07
N GLN A 175 -14.38 7.54 37.74
CA GLN A 175 -13.71 6.33 38.24
C GLN A 175 -12.57 5.87 37.30
N VAL A 176 -12.40 6.53 36.16
CA VAL A 176 -11.35 6.21 35.17
C VAL A 176 -10.03 6.90 35.59
N PRO A 177 -8.88 6.20 35.53
CA PRO A 177 -7.56 6.76 35.88
C PRO A 177 -7.09 7.92 34.98
#